data_AF-A0A917UP59-F1
#
_entry.id   AF-A0A917UP59-F1
#
_cell.length_a   1.000
_cell.length_b   1.000
_cell.length_c   1.000
_cell.angle_alpha   90.00
_cell.angle_beta   90.00
_cell.angle_gamma   90.00
#
_symmetry.space_group_name_H-M   'P 1'
#
loop_
_entity.id
_entity.type
_entity.pdbx_description
1 polymer ?
#
loop_
_entity_poly.entity_id
_entity_poly.type
_entity_poly.pdbx_seq_one_letter_code
_entity_poly.pdbx_strand_id
1 'polypeptide(L)'
;MPTLADLGYENAGDGFRHPHKKPAGGELTEIQQTYNKVIRGIHGVCERANSLLKTTFKALRRVNLDPSRITKIAAAALVLLQLEYDRTV
;
A
#
# COMPACT_ATOMS: atom_id res chain seq x y z
N MET A 1 -15.00 -7.35 -0.71
CA MET A 1 -14.56 -6.21 0.12
C MET A 1 -14.26 -5.04 -0.82
N PRO A 2 -14.62 -3.80 -0.47
CA PRO A 2 -14.22 -2.62 -1.27
C PRO A 2 -12.69 -2.53 -1.39
N THR A 3 -12.18 -2.08 -2.53
CA THR A 3 -10.73 -1.98 -2.76
C THR A 3 -10.17 -0.75 -2.06
N LEU A 4 -9.17 -0.93 -1.19
CA LEU A 4 -8.47 0.19 -0.57
C LEU A 4 -7.53 0.84 -1.60
N ALA A 5 -7.63 2.15 -1.75
CA ALA A 5 -6.88 2.93 -2.70
C ALA A 5 -6.19 4.12 -2.03
N ASP A 6 -5.12 4.58 -2.69
CA ASP A 6 -4.44 5.80 -2.27
C ASP A 6 -5.35 7.03 -2.43
N LEU A 7 -5.01 8.11 -1.72
CA LEU A 7 -5.73 9.38 -1.78
C LEU A 7 -5.84 9.94 -3.21
N GLY A 8 -4.86 9.68 -4.08
CA GLY A 8 -4.91 10.10 -5.48
C GLY A 8 -6.10 9.52 -6.28
N TYR A 9 -6.78 8.51 -5.75
CA TYR A 9 -7.96 7.87 -6.36
C TYR A 9 -9.28 8.35 -5.75
N GLU A 10 -9.31 9.52 -5.11
CA GLU A 10 -10.51 10.06 -4.44
C GLU A 10 -11.75 10.20 -5.36
N ASN A 11 -11.57 10.19 -6.68
CA ASN A 11 -12.64 10.29 -7.68
C ASN A 11 -12.79 9.01 -8.54
N ALA A 12 -12.22 7.88 -8.12
CA ALA A 12 -12.23 6.63 -8.90
C ALA A 12 -13.56 5.85 -8.82
N GLY A 13 -14.55 6.37 -8.08
CA GLY A 13 -15.89 5.78 -7.93
C GLY A 13 -16.10 5.03 -6.61
N ASP A 14 -17.37 4.75 -6.29
CA ASP A 14 -17.82 4.26 -4.97
C ASP A 14 -17.27 2.88 -4.55
N GLY A 15 -16.66 2.15 -5.48
CA GLY A 15 -16.02 0.85 -5.22
C GLY A 15 -14.69 0.94 -4.46
N PHE A 16 -14.10 2.15 -4.38
CA PHE A 16 -12.81 2.38 -3.74
C PHE A 16 -12.97 3.05 -2.37
N ARG A 17 -12.16 2.61 -1.41
CA ARG A 17 -12.00 3.27 -0.12
C ARG A 17 -10.68 4.00 -0.13
N HIS A 18 -10.71 5.32 -0.02
CA HIS A 18 -9.53 6.17 0.10
C HIS A 18 -9.67 7.03 1.36
N PRO A 19 -8.56 7.50 1.95
CA PRO A 19 -8.65 8.44 3.07
C PRO A 19 -9.32 9.75 2.64
N HIS A 20 -9.90 10.47 3.61
CA HIS A 20 -10.41 11.81 3.40
C HIS A 20 -9.28 12.82 3.42
N LYS A 21 -9.21 13.66 2.38
CA LYS A 21 -8.31 14.82 2.31
C LYS A 21 -8.76 15.89 3.30
N LYS A 22 -7.81 16.56 3.94
CA LYS A 22 -8.09 17.77 4.72
C LYS A 22 -8.55 18.88 3.75
N PRO A 23 -9.71 19.52 3.99
CA PRO A 23 -10.18 20.60 3.13
C PRO A 23 -9.29 21.84 3.27
N ALA A 24 -9.21 22.66 2.22
CA ALA A 24 -8.49 23.93 2.27
C ALA A 24 -9.15 24.86 3.30
N GLY A 25 -8.38 25.36 4.27
CA GLY A 25 -8.89 26.27 5.30
C GLY A 25 -9.79 25.65 6.37
N GLY A 26 -9.88 24.31 6.44
CA GLY A 26 -10.73 23.62 7.43
C GLY A 26 -10.07 22.37 8.00
N GLU A 27 -10.75 21.75 8.97
CA GLU A 27 -10.31 20.51 9.62
C GLU A 27 -11.13 19.31 9.20
N LEU A 28 -10.56 18.12 9.36
CA LEU A 28 -11.31 16.87 9.24
C LEU A 28 -12.26 16.75 10.44
N THR A 29 -13.48 16.31 10.18
CA THR A 29 -14.42 15.91 11.25
C THR A 29 -13.86 14.74 12.05
N GLU A 30 -14.29 14.56 13.29
CA GLU A 30 -13.87 13.42 14.12
C GLU A 30 -14.13 12.06 13.46
N ILE A 31 -15.24 11.94 12.72
CA ILE A 31 -15.58 10.74 11.95
C ILE A 31 -14.56 10.50 10.84
N GLN A 32 -14.22 11.53 10.05
CA GLN A 32 -13.22 11.42 8.99
C GLN A 32 -11.82 11.12 9.55
N GLN A 33 -11.46 11.70 10.69
CA GLN A 33 -10.21 11.39 11.38
C GLN A 33 -10.16 9.93 11.83
N THR A 34 -11.25 9.43 12.41
CA THR A 34 -11.38 8.04 12.87
C THR A 34 -11.29 7.07 11.70
N TYR A 35 -12.02 7.34 10.62
CA TYR A 35 -11.94 6.58 9.38
C TYR A 35 -10.52 6.57 8.79
N ASN A 36 -9.85 7.73 8.73
CA ASN A 36 -8.47 7.82 8.26
C ASN A 36 -7.48 7.05 9.15
N LYS A 37 -7.70 6.97 10.47
CA LYS A 37 -6.89 6.15 11.37
C LYS A 37 -6.99 4.67 11.01
N VAL A 38 -8.19 4.17 10.73
CA VAL A 38 -8.41 2.77 10.31
C VAL A 38 -7.70 2.48 8.98
N ILE A 39 -7.91 3.34 7.97
CA ILE A 39 -7.24 3.19 6.67
C ILE A 39 -5.72 3.18 6.80
N ARG A 40 -5.14 4.11 7.58
CA ARG A 40 -3.69 4.15 7.81
C ARG A 40 -3.18 2.88 8.50
N GLY A 41 -3.95 2.31 9.42
CA GLY A 41 -3.61 1.03 10.04
C GLY A 41 -3.47 -0.10 9.02
N ILE A 42 -4.39 -0.16 8.05
CA ILE A 42 -4.35 -1.16 6.96
C ILE A 42 -3.18 -0.86 6.01
N HIS A 43 -3.00 0.39 5.59
CA HIS A 43 -1.85 0.79 4.75
C HIS A 43 -0.51 0.49 5.41
N GLY A 44 -0.39 0.68 6.72
CA GLY A 44 0.86 0.43 7.44
C GLY A 44 1.38 -1.01 7.30
N VAL A 45 0.49 -1.99 7.15
CA VAL A 45 0.90 -3.39 6.87
C VAL A 45 1.49 -3.52 5.46
N CYS A 46 0.83 -2.94 4.46
CA CYS A 46 1.30 -2.93 3.08
C CYS A 46 2.62 -2.16 2.92
N GLU A 47 2.74 -0.99 3.54
CA GLU A 47 3.95 -0.17 3.56
C GLU A 47 5.11 -0.92 4.23
N ARG A 48 4.86 -1.60 5.35
CA ARG A 48 5.85 -2.46 6.00
C ARG A 48 6.29 -3.60 5.10
N ALA A 49 5.37 -4.29 4.43
CA ALA A 49 5.70 -5.37 3.48
C ALA A 49 6.55 -4.86 2.32
N ASN A 50 6.17 -3.72 1.71
CA ASN A 50 6.93 -3.08 0.64
C ASN A 50 8.33 -2.62 1.11
N SER A 51 8.42 -2.08 2.33
CA SER A 51 9.69 -1.71 2.94
C SER A 51 10.58 -2.93 3.11
N LEU A 52 10.05 -4.03 3.67
CA LEU A 52 10.80 -5.28 3.88
C LEU A 52 11.38 -5.79 2.56
N LEU A 53 10.56 -5.89 1.51
CA LEU A 53 11.02 -6.29 0.18
C LEU A 53 12.13 -5.37 -0.34
N LYS A 54 11.98 -4.05 -0.25
CA LYS A 54 12.97 -3.08 -0.73
C LYS A 54 14.23 -2.99 0.13
N THR A 55 14.18 -3.37 1.40
CA THR A 55 15.35 -3.44 2.28
C THR A 55 16.15 -4.71 2.05
N THR A 56 15.49 -5.86 1.87
CA THR A 56 16.13 -7.14 1.54
C THR A 56 16.69 -7.11 0.11
N PHE A 57 15.87 -6.73 -0.88
CA PHE A 57 16.27 -6.68 -2.28
C PHE A 57 16.45 -5.23 -2.76
N LYS A 58 17.63 -4.66 -2.53
CA LYS A 58 17.96 -3.27 -2.92
C LYS A 58 17.69 -2.98 -4.40
N ALA A 59 17.75 -3.99 -5.28
CA ALA A 59 17.42 -3.86 -6.69
C ALA A 59 15.99 -3.33 -6.93
N LEU A 60 15.02 -3.69 -6.06
CA LEU A 60 13.63 -3.24 -6.15
C LEU A 60 13.44 -1.73 -5.97
N ARG A 61 14.44 -1.02 -5.43
CA ARG A 61 14.40 0.44 -5.28
C ARG A 61 14.58 1.20 -6.61
N ARG A 62 15.07 0.52 -7.64
CA ARG A 62 15.40 1.11 -8.95
C ARG A 62 14.60 0.53 -10.12
N VAL A 63 13.58 -0.27 -9.84
CA VAL A 63 12.73 -0.85 -10.88
C VAL A 63 11.79 0.21 -11.41
N ASN A 64 11.98 0.60 -12.67
CA ASN A 64 11.06 1.43 -13.44
C ASN A 64 10.61 0.62 -14.67
N LEU A 65 9.43 0.01 -14.58
CA LEU A 65 8.81 -0.80 -15.64
C LEU A 65 7.30 -0.54 -15.62
N ASP A 66 6.57 -1.09 -16.58
CA ASP A 66 5.11 -1.05 -16.54
C ASP A 66 4.55 -1.77 -15.30
N PRO A 67 3.35 -1.42 -14.81
CA PRO A 67 2.79 -1.98 -13.59
C PRO A 67 2.71 -3.52 -13.59
N SER A 68 2.42 -4.15 -14.73
CA SER A 68 2.27 -5.60 -14.82
C SER A 68 3.60 -6.32 -14.56
N ARG A 69 4.71 -5.78 -15.07
CA ARG A 69 6.06 -6.31 -14.82
C ARG A 69 6.49 -6.09 -13.39
N ILE A 70 6.21 -4.92 -12.82
CA ILE A 70 6.52 -4.62 -11.41
C ILE A 70 5.82 -5.63 -10.50
N THR A 71 4.54 -5.93 -10.73
CA THR A 71 3.79 -6.92 -9.95
C THR A 71 4.41 -8.31 -10.02
N LYS A 72 4.84 -8.77 -11.21
CA LYS A 72 5.52 -10.07 -11.36
C LYS A 72 6.85 -10.11 -10.61
N ILE A 73 7.64 -9.04 -10.68
CA ILE A 73 8.93 -8.93 -9.97
C ILE A 73 8.70 -8.95 -8.45
N ALA A 74 7.70 -8.20 -7.94
CA ALA A 74 7.38 -8.18 -6.53
C ALA A 74 6.91 -9.55 -6.01
N ALA A 75 6.11 -10.28 -6.80
CA ALA A 75 5.69 -11.64 -6.47
C ALA A 75 6.87 -12.62 -6.38
N ALA A 76 7.80 -12.57 -7.35
CA ALA A 76 9.01 -13.39 -7.31
C ALA A 76 9.90 -13.04 -6.10
N ALA A 77 10.09 -11.75 -5.82
CA ALA A 77 10.84 -11.31 -4.64
C ALA A 77 10.19 -11.75 -3.33
N LEU A 78 8.85 -11.79 -3.26
CA LEU A 78 8.13 -12.32 -2.11
C LEU A 78 8.43 -13.80 -1.88
N VAL A 79 8.45 -14.62 -2.94
CA VAL A 79 8.80 -16.05 -2.82
C VAL A 79 10.22 -16.22 -2.27
N LEU A 80 11.19 -15.47 -2.82
CA LEU A 80 12.58 -15.49 -2.33
C LEU A 80 12.67 -15.07 -0.86
N LEU A 81 11.92 -14.04 -0.45
CA LEU A 81 11.86 -13.59 0.94
C LEU A 81 11.32 -14.69 1.87
N GLN A 82 10.28 -15.42 1.48
CA GLN A 82 9.71 -16.49 2.30
C GLN A 82 10.72 -17.63 2.49
N LEU A 83 11.47 -17.98 1.44
CA LEU A 83 12.52 -19.00 1.51
C LEU A 83 13.67 -18.57 2.44
N GLU A 84 14.09 -17.30 2.39
CA GLU A 84 15.16 -16.77 3.25
C GLU A 84 14.80 -16.82 4.75
N TYR A 85 13.53 -16.61 5.08
CA TYR A 85 13.04 -16.67 6.46
C TYR A 85 12.54 -18.06 6.88
N ASP A 86 12.71 -19.09 6.05
CA ASP A 86 12.20 -20.45 6.27
C ASP A 86 10.70 -20.45 6.64
N ARG A 87 9.94 -19.59 5.95
CA ARG A 87 8.50 -19.38 6.17
C ARG A 87 7.62 -20.12 5.19
N THR A 88 8.20 -20.97 4.37
CA THR A 88 7.45 -21.86 3.48
C THR A 88 6.92 -23.06 4.27
N VAL A 89 5.59 -23.13 4.41
CA VAL A 89 4.84 -24.36 4.71
C VAL A 89 4.87 -25.32 3.53
#